data_AF-A0A2E3EXQ5-F1
#
_entry.id   AF-A0A2E3EXQ5-F1
#
_cell.length_a   1.000
_cell.length_b   1.000
_cell.length_c   1.000
_cell.angle_alpha   90.00
_cell.angle_beta   90.00
_cell.angle_gamma   90.00
#
_symmetry.space_group_name_H-M   'P 1'
#
loop_
_entity.id
_entity.type
_entity.pdbx_description
1 polymer ?
#
loop_
_entity_poly.entity_id
_entity_poly.type
_entity_poly.pdbx_seq_one_letter_code
_entity_poly.pdbx_strand_id
1 'polypeptide(L)' 'MGSKNNPKNRGAAAVEKTFDGKKVKPVLYVGSNVGHGRYIAAQDEGGKLVNDAGGRPVAWRDI' A
#
# COMPACT_ATOMS: atom_id res chain seq x y z
N MET A 1 -25.43 5.17 -16.40
CA MET A 1 -24.18 4.68 -17.03
C MET A 1 -22.99 5.23 -16.25
N GLY A 2 -22.37 4.43 -15.38
CA GLY A 2 -21.22 4.85 -14.58
C GLY A 2 -19.93 4.56 -15.34
N SER A 3 -19.21 5.61 -15.74
CA SER A 3 -17.87 5.47 -16.34
C SER A 3 -16.94 4.74 -15.37
N LYS A 4 -16.16 3.77 -15.88
CA LYS A 4 -15.12 3.02 -15.13
C LYS A 4 -14.05 3.94 -14.49
N ASN A 5 -14.10 5.23 -14.81
CA ASN A 5 -13.16 6.25 -14.36
C ASN A 5 -13.72 7.13 -13.24
N ASN A 6 -14.95 6.90 -12.75
CA ASN A 6 -15.50 7.71 -11.66
C ASN A 6 -14.79 7.39 -10.33
N PRO A 7 -13.99 8.31 -9.76
CA PRO A 7 -13.27 8.06 -8.51
C PRO A 7 -14.21 7.78 -7.33
N LYS A 8 -15.44 8.33 -7.38
CA LYS A 8 -16.49 8.12 -6.36
C LYS A 8 -17.00 6.67 -6.32
N ASN A 9 -16.82 5.91 -7.40
CA ASN A 9 -17.21 4.50 -7.48
C ASN A 9 -16.08 3.55 -7.06
N ARG A 10 -14.86 4.06 -6.85
CA ARG A 10 -13.82 3.30 -6.17
C ARG A 10 -14.25 3.28 -4.71
N GLY A 11 -14.86 2.18 -4.28
CA GLY A 11 -15.27 1.96 -2.90
C GLY A 11 -14.10 2.10 -1.92
N ALA A 12 -14.34 1.80 -0.65
CA ALA A 12 -13.44 1.98 0.51
C ALA A 12 -11.96 1.52 0.36
N ALA A 13 -11.57 0.90 -0.75
CA ALA A 13 -10.18 0.68 -1.15
C ALA A 13 -9.39 1.98 -1.50
N ALA A 14 -10.07 3.11 -1.71
CA ALA A 14 -9.44 4.44 -1.84
C ALA A 14 -9.31 5.19 -0.50
N VAL A 15 -9.62 4.53 0.62
CA VAL A 15 -9.45 5.10 1.96
C VAL A 15 -7.96 5.24 2.23
N GLU A 16 -7.53 6.46 2.55
CA GLU A 16 -6.21 6.72 3.11
C GLU A 16 -6.07 5.84 4.36
N LYS A 17 -5.27 4.78 4.26
CA LYS A 17 -4.95 3.95 5.42
C LYS A 17 -3.87 4.64 6.23
N THR A 18 -3.95 4.45 7.54
CA THR A 18 -2.94 4.95 8.48
C THR A 18 -2.27 3.75 9.12
N PHE A 19 -0.95 3.63 9.01
CA PHE A 19 -0.18 2.59 9.66
C PHE A 19 0.79 3.25 10.65
N ASP A 20 0.76 2.81 11.91
CA ASP A 20 1.61 3.36 12.98
C ASP A 20 1.51 4.90 13.10
N GLY A 21 0.29 5.43 13.00
CA GLY A 21 0.01 6.88 13.03
C GLY A 21 0.42 7.67 11.79
N LYS A 22 1.02 7.02 10.78
CA LYS A 22 1.43 7.64 9.51
C LYS A 22 0.46 7.31 8.39
N LYS A 23 0.12 8.32 7.59
CA LYS A 23 -0.62 8.10 6.34
C LYS A 23 0.22 7.26 5.39
N VAL A 24 -0.39 6.21 4.85
CA VAL A 24 0.25 5.32 3.90
C VAL A 24 -0.51 5.25 2.57
N LYS A 25 0.25 5.00 1.51
CA LYS A 25 -0.24 4.84 0.14
C LYS A 25 0.12 3.44 -0.36
N PRO A 26 -0.74 2.81 -1.18
CA PRO A 26 -0.42 1.54 -1.81
C PRO A 26 0.65 1.75 -2.88
N VAL A 27 1.75 1.00 -2.81
CA VAL A 27 2.81 1.00 -3.82
C VAL A 27 3.17 -0.42 -4.23
N LEU A 28 3.58 -0.61 -5.49
CA LEU A 28 4.11 -1.88 -5.94
C LEU A 28 5.49 -2.11 -5.34
N TYR A 29 5.62 -3.13 -4.49
CA TYR A 29 6.90 -3.62 -4.00
C TYR A 29 7.39 -4.79 -4.86
N VAL A 30 8.65 -4.72 -5.26
CA VAL A 30 9.33 -5.72 -6.07
C VAL A 30 10.55 -6.21 -5.30
N GLY A 31 10.34 -7.22 -4.45
CA GLY A 31 11.37 -7.87 -3.64
C GLY A 31 11.87 -9.18 -4.23
N SER A 32 11.71 -9.41 -5.54
CA SER A 32 12.15 -10.65 -6.20
C SER A 32 13.63 -10.94 -5.97
N ASN A 33 14.47 -9.91 -5.86
CA ASN A 33 15.91 -10.07 -5.64
C ASN A 33 16.28 -10.44 -4.18
N VAL A 34 15.35 -10.28 -3.24
CA VAL A 34 15.52 -10.60 -1.81
C VAL A 34 14.61 -11.75 -1.34
N GLY A 35 13.98 -12.47 -2.28
CA GLY A 35 13.11 -13.61 -1.97
C GLY A 35 11.73 -13.25 -1.42
N HIS A 36 11.35 -11.97 -1.39
CA HIS A 36 10.04 -11.52 -0.86
C HIS A 36 8.92 -11.55 -1.92
N GLY A 37 9.25 -11.71 -3.20
CA GLY A 37 8.28 -11.70 -4.29
C GLY A 37 7.75 -10.29 -4.64
N ARG A 38 6.61 -10.24 -5.33
CA ARG A 38 5.95 -8.99 -5.78
C ARG A 38 4.58 -8.86 -5.13
N TYR A 39 4.35 -7.75 -4.44
CA TYR A 39 3.06 -7.48 -3.78
C TYR A 39 2.84 -5.97 -3.64
N ILE A 40 1.63 -5.58 -3.25
CA ILE A 40 1.33 -4.18 -2.94
C ILE A 40 1.71 -3.94 -1.48
N ALA A 41 2.72 -3.09 -1.26
CA ALA A 41 3.15 -2.68 0.07
C ALA A 41 2.59 -1.30 0.43
N ALA A 42 2.68 -0.93 1.70
CA ALA A 42 2.49 0.45 2.12
C ALA A 42 3.75 1.29 1.96
N GLN A 43 3.54 2.52 1.49
CA GLN A 43 4.53 3.58 1.43
C GLN A 43 4.07 4.75 2.29
N ASP A 44 4.96 5.34 3.07
CA ASP A 44 4.67 6.60 3.77
C ASP A 44 4.58 7.79 2.80
N GLU A 45 4.12 8.94 3.30
CA GLU A 45 4.08 10.17 2.48
C GLU A 45 5.46 10.66 2.02
N GLY A 46 6.53 10.24 2.70
CA GLY A 46 7.91 10.55 2.36
C GLY A 46 8.50 9.67 1.26
N GLY A 47 7.73 8.72 0.73
CA GLY A 47 8.16 7.80 -0.33
C GLY A 47 8.95 6.59 0.17
N LYS A 48 9.06 6.39 1.49
CA LYS A 48 9.71 5.21 2.08
C LYS A 48 8.69 4.10 2.28
N LEU A 49 9.12 2.85 2.10
CA LEU A 49 8.29 1.69 2.42
C LEU A 49 8.11 1.60 3.93
N VAL A 50 6.89 1.30 4.34
CA VAL A 50 6.58 1.01 5.74
C VAL A 50 6.91 -0.45 6.01
N ASN A 51 7.79 -0.68 6.97
CA ASN A 51 8.27 -2.01 7.33
C ASN A 51 7.62 -2.44 8.65
N ASP A 52 7.32 -3.73 8.76
CA ASP A 52 6.93 -4.36 10.02
C ASP A 52 8.14 -4.51 10.95
N ALA A 53 7.92 -4.91 12.20
CA ALA A 53 8.96 -5.19 13.19
C ALA A 53 10.03 -6.18 12.68
N GLY A 54 9.66 -7.06 11.75
CA GLY A 54 10.58 -8.00 11.08
C GLY A 54 11.41 -7.40 9.93
N GLY A 55 11.33 -6.10 9.68
CA GLY A 55 12.08 -5.42 8.60
C GLY A 55 11.55 -5.68 7.20
N ARG A 56 10.37 -6.30 7.06
CA ARG A 56 9.71 -6.56 5.77
C ARG A 56 8.68 -5.47 5.46
N PRO A 57 8.57 -5.00 4.22
CA PRO A 57 7.53 -4.04 3.85
C PRO A 57 6.14 -4.63 4.11
N VAL A 58 5.30 -3.90 4.85
CA VAL A 58 3.94 -4.31 5.21
C VAL A 58 3.10 -4.36 3.95
N ALA A 59 2.39 -5.47 3.73
CA ALA A 59 1.48 -5.58 2.59
C ALA A 59 0.25 -4.69 2.83
N TRP A 60 -0.15 -3.91 1.83
CA TRP A 60 -1.31 -3.01 1.89
C TRP A 60 -2.62 -3.72 2.28
N ARG A 61 -2.70 -5.03 2.00
CA ARG A 61 -3.86 -5.88 2.35
C ARG A 61 -3.94 -6.17 3.85
N ASP A 62 -2.82 -6.11 4.56
CA ASP A 62 -2.70 -6.45 5.99
C ASP A 62 -2.72 -5.20 6.89
N ILE A 63 -3.00 -4.03 6.31
CA ILE A 63 -3.15 -2.72 6.99
C ILE A 63 -4.63 -2.42 7.19
#